data_AF-A0A7H4PHM6-F1
#
_entry.id   AF-A0A7H4PHM6-F1
#
_cell.length_a   1.000
_cell.length_b   1.000
_cell.length_c   1.000
_cell.angle_alpha   90.00
_cell.angle_beta   90.00
_cell.angle_gamma   90.00
#
_symmetry.space_group_name_H-M   'P 1'
#
loop_
_entity.id
_entity.type
_entity.pdbx_description
1 polymer ?
#
loop_
_entity_poly.entity_id
_entity_poly.type
_entity_poly.pdbx_seq_one_letter_code
_entity_poly.pdbx_strand_id
1 'polypeptide(L)' 'MLFYPANETLLEGVREKLTPLANYAGATLTDGLLTVRFLSDDNLLCQRAMRDIWQFMRPHLTGKSPVLPESG' A
#
# COMPACT_ATOMS: atom_id res chain seq x y z
N MET A 1 0.08 6.79 -3.53
CA MET A 1 1.05 5.73 -3.89
C MET A 1 0.44 4.83 -4.96
N LEU A 2 1.28 4.28 -5.83
CA LEU A 2 0.88 3.38 -6.93
C LEU A 2 1.61 2.04 -6.76
N PHE A 3 0.92 0.93 -6.94
CA PHE A 3 1.46 -0.42 -6.76
C PHE A 3 1.03 -1.34 -7.90
N TYR A 4 2.00 -2.07 -8.46
CA TYR A 4 1.80 -2.99 -9.57
C TYR A 4 2.81 -4.16 -9.50
N PRO A 5 2.40 -5.41 -9.78
CA PRO A 5 1.04 -5.88 -10.01
C PRO A 5 0.27 -6.00 -8.69
N ALA A 6 -0.98 -5.55 -8.67
CA ALA A 6 -1.87 -5.67 -7.53
C ALA A 6 -3.12 -6.49 -7.90
N ASN A 7 -3.64 -7.24 -6.93
CA ASN A 7 -4.84 -8.06 -7.06
C ASN A 7 -5.94 -7.57 -6.12
N GLU A 8 -7.17 -8.02 -6.35
CA GLU A 8 -8.33 -7.69 -5.51
C GLU A 8 -8.09 -8.05 -4.03
N THR A 9 -7.44 -9.19 -3.74
CA THR A 9 -7.04 -9.57 -2.38
C THR A 9 -6.13 -8.53 -1.71
N LEU A 10 -5.25 -7.89 -2.50
CA LEU A 10 -4.36 -6.84 -2.02
C LEU A 10 -5.13 -5.55 -1.74
N LEU A 11 -6.08 -5.21 -2.63
CA LEU A 11 -7.00 -4.08 -2.46
C LEU A 11 -7.82 -4.26 -1.18
N GLU A 12 -8.36 -5.45 -0.93
CA GLU A 12 -9.16 -5.75 0.27
C GLU A 12 -8.34 -5.60 1.55
N GLY A 13 -7.13 -6.17 1.60
CA GLY A 13 -6.23 -6.01 2.75
C GLY A 13 -5.83 -4.55 3.00
N VAL A 14 -5.58 -3.79 1.93
CA VAL A 14 -5.32 -2.35 2.04
C VAL A 14 -6.58 -1.59 2.46
N ARG A 15 -7.78 -1.97 1.99
CA ARG A 15 -9.06 -1.37 2.43
C ARG A 15 -9.34 -1.64 3.90
N GLU A 16 -9.07 -2.84 4.42
CA GLU A 16 -9.22 -3.13 5.85
C GLU A 16 -8.30 -2.26 6.72
N LYS A 17 -7.05 -2.07 6.29
CA LYS A 17 -6.09 -1.17 6.95
C LYS A 17 -6.50 0.30 6.84
N LEU A 18 -7.15 0.64 5.74
CA LEU A 18 -7.72 1.96 5.51
C LEU A 18 -9.09 2.14 6.15
N THR A 19 -9.80 1.11 6.61
CA THR A 19 -11.11 1.22 7.30
C THR A 19 -11.12 2.29 8.40
N PRO A 20 -10.16 2.34 9.35
CA PRO A 20 -10.12 3.40 10.36
C PRO A 20 -9.81 4.80 9.79
N LEU A 21 -9.30 4.84 8.56
CA LEU A 21 -8.87 6.04 7.83
C LEU A 21 -9.79 6.34 6.63
N ALA A 22 -10.86 5.57 6.42
CA ALA A 22 -11.62 5.55 5.16
C ALA A 22 -12.32 6.88 4.88
N ASN A 23 -12.57 7.67 5.94
CA ASN A 23 -13.04 9.04 5.84
C ASN A 23 -12.06 9.97 5.12
N TYR A 24 -10.76 9.66 5.09
CA TYR A 24 -9.71 10.51 4.57
C TYR A 24 -8.71 9.77 3.69
N ALA A 25 -8.95 8.51 3.35
CA ALA A 25 -8.05 7.71 2.54
C ALA A 25 -8.82 6.65 1.78
N GLY A 26 -8.45 6.44 0.52
CA GLY A 26 -9.09 5.50 -0.38
C GLY A 26 -8.08 4.71 -1.19
N ALA A 27 -8.43 3.47 -1.50
CA ALA A 27 -7.69 2.63 -2.43
C ALA A 27 -8.59 2.24 -3.60
N THR A 28 -8.03 2.25 -4.80
CA THR A 28 -8.71 1.88 -6.04
C THR A 28 -7.79 0.98 -6.84
N LEU A 29 -8.32 -0.14 -7.33
CA LEU A 29 -7.63 -1.02 -8.26
C LEU A 29 -8.09 -0.69 -9.68
N THR A 30 -7.15 -0.45 -10.59
CA THR A 30 -7.43 -0.17 -12.00
C THR A 30 -6.49 -1.01 -12.84
N ASP A 31 -7.00 -1.99 -13.57
CA ASP A 31 -6.21 -2.84 -14.48
C ASP A 31 -4.95 -3.45 -13.82
N GLY A 32 -5.09 -3.93 -12.58
CA GLY A 32 -3.95 -4.47 -11.80
C GLY A 32 -3.03 -3.40 -11.17
N LEU A 33 -3.33 -2.12 -11.33
CA LEU A 33 -2.66 -1.00 -10.67
C LEU A 33 -3.46 -0.56 -9.44
N LEU A 34 -2.91 -0.79 -8.24
CA LEU A 34 -3.50 -0.31 -7.01
C LEU A 34 -3.03 1.12 -6.72
N THR A 35 -3.99 2.04 -6.69
CA THR A 35 -3.79 3.45 -6.38
C THR A 35 -4.34 3.75 -4.99
N VAL A 36 -3.47 4.21 -4.09
CA VAL A 36 -3.85 4.69 -2.75
C VAL A 36 -3.76 6.21 -2.73
N ARG A 37 -4.89 6.87 -2.44
CA ARG A 37 -5.02 8.33 -2.29
C ARG A 37 -5.36 8.67 -0.84
N PHE A 38 -4.63 9.63 -0.29
CA PHE A 38 -4.91 10.18 1.03
C PHE A 38 -5.41 11.61 0.86
N LEU A 39 -6.50 11.92 1.53
CA LEU A 39 -7.17 13.22 1.67
C LEU A 39 -6.97 13.82 3.08
N SER A 40 -6.21 13.16 3.98
CA SER A 40 -5.93 13.67 5.32
C SER A 40 -5.05 14.94 5.29
N ASP A 41 -5.46 15.93 6.09
CA ASP A 41 -4.67 17.12 6.45
C ASP A 41 -3.53 16.78 7.44
N ASP A 42 -3.71 15.69 8.20
CA ASP A 42 -2.78 15.24 9.23
C ASP A 42 -1.60 14.45 8.62
N ASN A 43 -0.47 15.16 8.46
CA ASN A 43 0.73 14.62 7.82
C ASN A 43 1.30 13.38 8.54
N LEU A 44 1.19 13.32 9.88
CA LEU A 44 1.67 12.19 10.66
C LEU A 44 0.84 10.93 10.40
N LEU A 45 -0.49 11.07 10.33
CA LEU A 45 -1.39 9.98 10.02
C LEU A 45 -1.15 9.44 8.60
N CYS A 46 -0.98 10.34 7.64
CA CYS A 46 -0.59 10.02 6.26
C CYS A 46 0.71 9.20 6.21
N GLN A 47 1.78 9.66 6.86
CA GLN A 47 3.05 8.94 6.88
C GLN A 47 2.95 7.57 7.55
N ARG A 48 2.16 7.46 8.62
CA ARG A 48 1.99 6.21 9.36
C ARG A 48 1.19 5.19 8.56
N ALA A 49 0.09 5.63 7.93
CA ALA A 49 -0.73 4.82 7.05
C ALA A 49 0.05 4.39 5.79
N MET A 50 0.79 5.31 5.18
CA MET A 50 1.69 5.03 4.06
C MET A 50 2.72 3.96 4.43
N ARG A 51 3.31 4.02 5.63
CA ARG A 51 4.26 3.02 6.12
C ARG A 51 3.59 1.67 6.41
N ASP A 52 2.39 1.65 7.01
CA ASP A 52 1.66 0.40 7.29
C ASP A 52 1.30 -0.33 5.98
N ILE A 53 0.76 0.43 5.01
CA ILE A 53 0.41 -0.05 3.67
C ILE A 53 1.65 -0.53 2.91
N TRP A 54 2.77 0.21 3.00
CA TRP A 54 4.04 -0.21 2.40
C TRP A 54 4.59 -1.49 3.04
N GLN A 55 4.60 -1.61 4.37
CA GLN A 55 5.03 -2.81 5.08
C GLN A 55 4.15 -4.01 4.74
N PHE A 56 2.84 -3.80 4.63
CA PHE A 56 1.88 -4.82 4.21
C PHE A 56 2.13 -5.24 2.77
N MET A 57 2.33 -4.31 1.82
CA MET A 57 2.53 -4.67 0.42
C MET A 57 3.92 -5.17 0.08
N ARG A 58 4.95 -4.79 0.84
CA ARG A 58 6.34 -5.24 0.63
C ARG A 58 6.45 -6.75 0.40
N PRO A 59 5.94 -7.64 1.27
CA PRO A 59 6.01 -9.09 1.06
C PRO A 59 5.21 -9.58 -0.17
N HIS A 60 4.12 -8.89 -0.55
CA HIS A 60 3.28 -9.30 -1.67
C HIS A 60 3.81 -8.84 -3.04
N LEU A 61 4.49 -7.69 -3.10
CA LEU A 61 5.18 -7.21 -4.30
C LEU A 61 6.53 -7.89 -4.48
N THR A 62 7.20 -8.21 -3.36
CA THR A 62 8.48 -8.93 -3.34
C THR A 62 8.28 -10.44 -3.23
N GLY A 63 7.59 -11.07 -4.18
CA GLY A 63 7.65 -12.54 -4.36
C GLY A 63 9.08 -13.08 -4.61
N LYS A 64 10.11 -12.25 -4.44
CA LYS A 64 11.54 -12.50 -4.46
C LYS A 64 12.05 -12.21 -3.05
N SER A 65 12.73 -13.20 -2.43
CA SER A 65 13.54 -13.02 -1.21
C SER A 65 14.22 -11.66 -1.19
N PRO A 66 14.40 -11.03 -0.01
CA PRO A 66 15.09 -9.75 0.10
C PRO A 66 16.38 -9.86 -0.70
N VAL A 67 16.45 -9.14 -1.82
CA VAL A 67 17.71 -8.98 -2.53
C VAL A 67 18.57 -8.17 -1.57
N LEU A 68 19.41 -8.90 -0.82
CA LEU A 68 20.64 -8.36 -0.29
C LEU A 68 21.28 -7.60 -1.46
N PRO A 69 21.64 -6.31 -1.31
CA PRO A 69 22.40 -5.65 -2.35
C PRO A 69 23.61 -6.53 -2.61
N GLU A 70 23.70 -7.02 -3.84
CA GLU A 70 24.82 -7.78 -4.35
C GLU A 70 26.07 -6.89 -4.27
N SER A 71 26.75 -6.99 -3.13
CA SER A 71 28.11 -6.51 -2.95
C SER A 71 29.00 -7.41 -3.81
N GLY A 72 29.58 -6.81 -4.86
CA GLY A 72 30.48 -7.46 -5.80
C GLY A 72 31.88 -7.71 -5.28
#